data_AF-A0A1M5T9E1-F1
#
_entry.id   AF-A0A1M5T9E1-F1
#
_cell.length_a   1.000
_cell.length_b   1.000
_cell.length_c   1.000
_cell.angle_alpha   90.00
_cell.angle_beta   90.00
_cell.angle_gamma   90.00
#
_symmetry.space_group_name_H-M   'P 1'
#
loop_
_entity.id
_entity.type
_entity.pdbx_description
1 polymer ?
#
loop_
_entity_poly.entity_id
_entity_poly.type
_entity_poly.pdbx_seq_one_letter_code
_entity_poly.pdbx_strand_id
1 'polypeptide(L)' 'MYIVVENAGYVGERDVKYHTTLQLAYSWARNNYSDTELDTLHVAICREDKNGRTYEI' A
#
# COMPACT_ATOMS: atom_id res chain seq x y z
N MET A 1 8.89 7.05 3.74
CA MET A 1 8.40 5.80 4.40
C MET A 1 7.50 5.08 3.41
N TYR A 2 7.39 3.76 3.45
CA TYR A 2 6.48 3.00 2.59
C TYR A 2 5.29 2.51 3.40
N ILE A 3 4.09 2.66 2.86
CA ILE A 3 2.83 2.41 3.56
C ILE A 3 2.01 1.49 2.66
N VAL A 4 1.55 0.36 3.19
CA VAL A 4 0.55 -0.46 2.51
C VAL A 4 -0.80 0.17 2.77
N VAL A 5 -1.50 0.53 1.70
CA VAL A 5 -2.76 1.27 1.74
C VAL A 5 -3.85 0.45 1.06
N GLU A 6 -4.99 0.30 1.73
CA GLU A 6 -6.22 -0.25 1.14
C GLU A 6 -7.09 0.90 0.59
N ASN A 7 -7.90 0.60 -0.42
CA ASN A 7 -8.74 1.56 -1.15
C ASN A 7 -7.92 2.77 -1.63
N ALA A 8 -6.70 2.54 -2.09
CA ALA A 8 -5.80 3.61 -2.49
C ALA A 8 -6.41 4.42 -3.65
N GLY A 9 -6.64 5.72 -3.44
CA GLY A 9 -7.32 6.60 -4.40
C GLY A 9 -8.85 6.48 -4.44
N TYR A 10 -9.45 5.73 -3.52
CA TYR A 10 -10.91 5.53 -3.42
C TYR A 10 -11.48 6.01 -2.08
N VAL A 11 -12.80 6.10 -2.00
CA VAL A 11 -13.49 6.40 -0.74
C VAL A 11 -13.24 5.27 0.24
N GLY A 12 -12.78 5.62 1.45
CA GLY A 12 -12.40 4.64 2.46
C GLY A 12 -10.93 4.23 2.41
N GLU A 13 -10.07 5.03 1.78
CA GLU A 13 -8.62 4.88 1.84
C GLU A 13 -8.13 4.72 3.28
N ARG A 14 -7.27 3.72 3.52
CA ARG A 14 -6.75 3.42 4.85
C ARG A 14 -5.31 2.92 4.82
N ASP A 15 -4.48 3.53 5.66
CA ASP A 15 -3.13 3.07 5.94
C ASP A 15 -3.17 1.81 6.82
N VAL A 16 -2.66 0.69 6.31
CA VAL A 16 -2.70 -0.61 6.99
C VAL A 16 -1.39 -0.90 7.72
N LYS A 17 -0.25 -0.67 7.05
CA LYS A 17 1.06 -1.04 7.59
C LYS A 17 2.18 -0.14 7.08
N TYR A 18 3.12 0.17 7.95
CA TYR A 18 4.29 1.00 7.66
C TYR A 18 5.57 0.16 7.57
N HIS A 19 6.41 0.48 6.60
CA HIS A 19 7.68 -0.18 6.32
C HIS A 19 8.77 0.81 5.95
N THR A 20 10.02 0.42 6.20
CA THR A 20 11.20 1.23 5.89
C THR A 20 11.62 1.13 4.42
N THR A 21 11.26 0.05 3.72
CA THR A 21 11.62 -0.18 2.32
C THR A 21 10.42 -0.67 1.50
N LEU A 22 10.44 -0.40 0.19
CA LEU A 22 9.43 -0.83 -0.77
C LEU A 22 9.27 -2.36 -0.78
N GLN A 23 10.39 -3.08 -0.82
CA GLN A 23 10.41 -4.54 -0.87
C GLN A 23 9.74 -5.18 0.36
N LEU A 24 9.90 -4.58 1.55
CA LEU A 24 9.24 -5.07 2.77
C LEU A 24 7.73 -4.84 2.72
N ALA A 25 7.28 -3.66 2.26
CA ALA A 25 5.86 -3.38 2.08
C ALA A 25 5.22 -4.32 1.04
N TYR A 26 5.90 -4.53 -0.09
CA TYR A 26 5.43 -5.44 -1.14
C TYR A 26 5.36 -6.88 -0.64
N SER A 27 6.41 -7.36 0.01
CA SER A 27 6.44 -8.72 0.57
C SER A 27 5.35 -8.90 1.63
N TRP A 28 5.10 -7.89 2.47
CA TRP A 28 4.03 -7.95 3.45
C TRP A 28 2.65 -8.01 2.77
N ALA A 29 2.39 -7.15 1.78
CA ALA A 29 1.13 -7.17 1.04
C ALA A 29 0.88 -8.52 0.37
N ARG A 30 1.87 -9.06 -0.36
CA ARG A 30 1.78 -10.38 -1.03
C ARG A 30 1.59 -11.56 -0.08
N ASN A 31 2.02 -11.43 1.19
CA ASN A 31 1.88 -12.47 2.20
C ASN A 31 0.56 -12.38 2.98
N ASN A 32 -0.11 -11.23 2.99
CA ASN A 32 -1.34 -11.01 3.77
C ASN A 32 -2.60 -10.96 2.90
N TYR A 33 -2.46 -10.63 1.62
CA TYR A 33 -3.56 -10.59 0.67
C TYR A 33 -3.33 -11.61 -0.45
N SER A 34 -4.41 -12.24 -0.89
CA SER A 34 -4.46 -12.96 -2.16
C SER A 34 -4.40 -11.99 -3.35
N ASP A 35 -4.09 -12.51 -4.54
CA ASP A 35 -4.08 -11.72 -5.78
C ASP A 35 -5.44 -11.01 -6.02
N THR A 36 -6.55 -11.69 -5.69
CA THR A 36 -7.90 -11.12 -5.81
C THR A 36 -8.15 -10.00 -4.80
N GLU A 37 -7.67 -10.15 -3.56
CA GLU A 37 -7.82 -9.11 -2.54
C GLU A 37 -6.98 -7.87 -2.87
N LEU A 38 -5.78 -8.05 -3.43
CA LEU A 38 -4.96 -6.92 -3.90
C LEU A 38 -5.71 -6.07 -4.94
N ASP A 39 -6.39 -6.72 -5.88
CA ASP A 39 -7.17 -6.04 -6.92
C ASP A 39 -8.46 -5.41 -6.36
N THR A 40 -9.26 -6.19 -5.63
CA THR A 40 -10.59 -5.77 -5.14
C THR A 40 -10.55 -4.74 -4.02
N LEU A 41 -9.56 -4.82 -3.14
CA LEU A 41 -9.33 -3.82 -2.08
C LEU A 41 -8.45 -2.66 -2.57
N HIS A 42 -8.07 -2.65 -3.85
CA HIS A 42 -7.17 -1.66 -4.43
C HIS A 42 -5.93 -1.40 -3.54
N VAL A 43 -5.25 -2.48 -3.15
CA VAL A 43 -4.09 -2.41 -2.27
C VAL A 43 -2.91 -1.84 -3.06
N ALA A 44 -2.35 -0.73 -2.59
CA ALA A 44 -1.19 -0.09 -3.19
C ALA A 44 -0.12 0.22 -2.15
N ILE A 45 1.11 0.44 -2.61
CA ILE A 45 2.19 0.90 -1.74
C ILE A 45 2.35 2.40 -1.92
N CYS A 46 1.97 3.15 -0.91
CA CYS A 46 2.21 4.59 -0.84
C CYS A 46 3.62 4.85 -0.31
N ARG A 47 4.41 5.60 -1.07
CA ARG A 47 5.61 6.26 -0.58
C ARG A 47 5.24 7.65 -0.10
N GLU A 48 5.41 7.88 1.19
CA GLU A 48 5.25 9.20 1.80
C GLU A 48 6.62 9.88 1.94
N ASP A 49 6.74 11.06 1.35
CA ASP A 49 7.88 11.96 1.49
C ASP A 49 7.45 13.41 1.77
N LYS A 50 8.42 14.31 1.92
CA LYS A 50 8.17 15.73 2.25
C LYS A 50 7.32 16.49 1.22
N ASN A 51 7.17 15.96 0.02
CA ASN A 51 6.39 16.54 -1.07
C ASN A 51 4.99 15.92 -1.19
N GLY A 52 4.65 14.93 -0.36
CA GLY A 52 3.33 14.32 -0.29
C GLY A 52 3.35 12.80 -0.42
N ARG A 53 2.19 12.26 -0.77
CA ARG A 53 1.96 10.83 -1.00
C ARG A 53 2.04 10.52 -2.49
N THR A 54 2.89 9.56 -2.84
CA THR A 54 2.97 8.99 -4.20
C THR A 54 2.68 7.50 -4.11
N TYR A 55 1.84 6.98 -4.98
CA TYR A 55 1.47 5.56 -5.00
C TYR A 55 2.27 4.84 -6.08
N GLU A 56 2.90 3.73 -5.71
CA GLU A 56 3.54 2.80 -6.63
C GLU A 56 2.68 1.51 -6.71
N ILE A 57 2.45 1.04 -7.95
CA ILE A 57 1.77 -0.22 -8.30
C ILE A 57 2.78 -1.37 -8.25
#